data_AF-A0A517V699-F1
#
_entry.id   AF-A0A517V699-F1
#
_cell.length_a   1.000
_cell.length_b   1.000
_cell.length_c   1.000
_cell.angle_alpha   90.00
_cell.angle_beta   90.00
_cell.angle_gamma   90.00
#
_symmetry.space_group_name_H-M   'P 1'
#
loop_
_entity.id
_entity.type
_entity.pdbx_description
1 polymer ?
#
loop_
_entity_poly.entity_id
_entity_poly.type
_entity_poly.pdbx_seq_one_letter_code
_entity_poly.pdbx_strand_id
1 'polypeptide(L)'
;MKFPLLTLCLTLVTLLSAPPVSVFADPVHADKPEATVDFKSAVKQKLQSLQKQPALIHSAIGVTRKETPIPCVYSKEDLNLNTGKTRILLIGGLDGSQASVNAVIEAVEWFYTAKEAAPLRDKYSLSAVPIANPDGWVLQQGPKNASGGNPTHGYPPMGDAYLSPTKPEAEYLWRWIGMHAPDLVLDIREGKQFQWVVPVDSLPTTKTLGKELQPQIKPVFGWELVSALAFKSPSGVGRVPALAVELDASNPRAFLPELLTAMEQISFQGPSPARLELMRRLQRTPIQVATQLSKVYGNDLGRLSYLPVLSLISQIKLGELTADPSRLAAIEQITQAYLKKNPEPLTKGGGGSLIAGHLLFSELAKATGNPEYLQLAKQAADLGFDKQGNMRESMPHHVEMSDAVFMSCPILAAVGRLTGETKYYDMALKHWRFIQNMDQRPDGIYQNSPLSIAAWGRGNGFPALGLALVLSELPLNSPLREQFIAGHRKHLEALSRHQDPNGMWHQVIDHPGSYREMTSTCMITFSMIRGVRAGWLDAKIYTPIIERAWYAIKTRVAFDGTLVDVCTGTGKQKDLRGYLDRTAILGTDTRGGAMAFLVSNEMAQWQNERDNAAQQKLD
;
A
#
# COMPACT_ATOMS: atom_id res chain seq x y z
N MET A 1 -23.18 -3.21 66.00
CA MET A 1 -21.91 -3.72 66.60
C MET A 1 -21.14 -4.39 65.45
N LYS A 2 -19.95 -3.94 65.04
CA LYS A 2 -18.63 -4.10 65.69
C LYS A 2 -18.28 -5.59 65.96
N PHE A 3 -17.48 -6.19 65.04
CA PHE A 3 -16.17 -6.88 65.21
C PHE A 3 -15.83 -7.61 66.55
N PRO A 4 -14.85 -8.58 66.61
CA PRO A 4 -14.02 -9.22 65.56
C PRO A 4 -13.54 -10.71 65.76
N LEU A 5 -12.71 -11.19 64.81
CA LEU A 5 -11.46 -12.01 64.96
C LEU A 5 -11.40 -13.54 65.26
N LEU A 6 -10.57 -14.22 64.42
CA LEU A 6 -9.70 -15.41 64.66
C LEU A 6 -10.37 -16.78 65.04
N THR A 7 -9.92 -17.97 64.58
CA THR A 7 -8.54 -18.54 64.54
C THR A 7 -8.45 -19.79 63.62
N LEU A 8 -7.33 -19.99 62.91
CA LEU A 8 -6.53 -21.22 62.55
C LEU A 8 -7.19 -22.66 62.55
N CYS A 9 -6.72 -23.73 61.86
CA CYS A 9 -5.39 -24.11 61.35
C CYS A 9 -5.41 -25.40 60.46
N LEU A 10 -4.22 -25.84 60.03
CA LEU A 10 -3.81 -27.08 59.30
C LEU A 10 -4.12 -27.09 57.78
N THR A 11 -3.34 -27.68 56.86
CA THR A 11 -1.91 -28.12 56.74
C THR A 11 -1.64 -28.35 55.21
N LEU A 12 -0.45 -28.59 54.62
CA LEU A 12 0.94 -28.87 55.06
C LEU A 12 1.93 -28.34 53.97
N VAL A 13 3.21 -28.07 54.30
CA VAL A 13 4.31 -27.86 53.33
C VAL A 13 5.61 -28.47 53.87
N THR A 14 6.38 -29.15 53.01
CA THR A 14 7.73 -29.66 53.32
C THR A 14 8.79 -28.94 52.47
N LEU A 15 9.84 -28.45 53.16
CA LEU A 15 11.02 -27.77 52.60
C LEU A 15 12.15 -28.76 52.31
N LEU A 16 13.03 -28.43 51.37
CA LEU A 16 14.48 -28.68 51.50
C LEU A 16 15.29 -27.69 50.65
N SER A 17 16.39 -27.24 51.23
CA SER A 17 17.28 -26.11 50.90
C SER A 17 18.05 -26.16 49.57
N ALA A 18 18.37 -24.97 49.03
CA ALA A 18 19.42 -24.75 48.02
C ALA A 18 20.53 -23.81 48.57
N PRO A 19 21.80 -23.94 48.13
CA PRO A 19 22.91 -23.10 48.56
C PRO A 19 23.01 -21.79 47.76
N PRO A 20 23.72 -20.75 48.26
CA PRO A 20 23.92 -19.50 47.52
C PRO A 20 25.01 -19.67 46.45
N VAL A 21 24.74 -19.19 45.23
CA VAL A 21 25.75 -19.10 44.15
C VAL A 21 26.07 -17.64 43.87
N SER A 22 27.35 -17.38 43.63
CA SER A 22 27.99 -16.05 43.52
C SER A 22 27.39 -15.15 42.44
N VAL A 23 27.31 -13.84 42.73
CA VAL A 23 26.97 -12.79 41.77
C VAL A 23 28.25 -12.22 41.15
N PHE A 24 28.83 -12.95 40.21
CA PHE A 24 29.76 -12.41 39.22
C PHE A 24 29.50 -13.10 37.88
N ALA A 25 29.15 -12.33 36.86
CA ALA A 25 28.97 -12.84 35.51
C ALA A 25 30.33 -12.93 34.82
N ASP A 26 30.65 -14.08 34.26
CA ASP A 26 31.80 -14.23 33.36
C ASP A 26 31.66 -13.31 32.14
N PRO A 27 32.76 -12.75 31.63
CA PRO A 27 32.71 -11.88 30.46
C PRO A 27 32.23 -12.68 29.24
N VAL A 28 31.19 -12.16 28.58
CA VAL A 28 30.68 -12.70 27.31
C VAL A 28 31.83 -12.84 26.33
N HIS A 29 32.14 -14.09 25.96
CA HIS A 29 33.07 -14.35 24.86
C HIS A 29 32.55 -13.65 23.61
N ALA A 30 33.34 -12.73 23.06
CA ALA A 30 33.01 -12.06 21.81
C ALA A 30 32.78 -13.11 20.71
N ASP A 31 31.61 -13.05 20.08
CA ASP A 31 31.20 -13.99 19.05
C ASP A 31 32.26 -14.10 17.96
N LYS A 32 32.56 -15.33 17.53
CA LYS A 32 33.08 -15.52 16.18
C LYS A 32 32.02 -14.97 15.22
N PRO A 33 32.37 -14.19 14.19
CA PRO A 33 31.39 -13.79 13.20
C PRO A 33 30.86 -15.06 12.52
N GLU A 34 29.61 -15.43 12.82
CA GLU A 34 28.88 -16.39 11.99
C GLU A 34 28.88 -15.84 10.56
N ALA A 35 29.23 -16.69 9.60
CA ALA A 35 29.26 -16.28 8.20
C ALA A 35 27.85 -15.80 7.80
N THR A 36 27.70 -14.50 7.54
CA THR A 36 26.41 -13.90 7.20
C THR A 36 25.89 -14.51 5.91
N VAL A 37 24.84 -15.34 6.03
CA VAL A 37 24.24 -16.04 4.89
C VAL A 37 23.67 -15.02 3.89
N ASP A 38 24.16 -15.04 2.66
CA ASP A 38 23.67 -14.16 1.58
C ASP A 38 22.42 -14.76 0.92
N PHE A 39 21.28 -14.56 1.59
CA PHE A 39 19.96 -14.93 1.10
C PHE A 39 19.61 -14.30 -0.25
N LYS A 40 19.99 -13.03 -0.45
CA LYS A 40 19.57 -12.22 -1.61
C LYS A 40 20.25 -12.71 -2.89
N SER A 41 21.55 -13.01 -2.84
CA SER A 41 22.28 -13.55 -3.99
C SER A 41 21.84 -14.97 -4.34
N ALA A 42 21.60 -15.84 -3.34
CA ALA A 42 21.12 -17.20 -3.57
C ALA A 42 19.76 -17.22 -4.31
N VAL A 43 18.79 -16.42 -3.85
CA VAL A 43 17.49 -16.26 -4.52
C VAL A 43 17.66 -15.69 -5.94
N LYS A 44 18.48 -14.64 -6.10
CA LYS A 44 18.73 -14.03 -7.41
C LYS A 44 19.35 -15.00 -8.41
N GLN A 45 20.32 -15.81 -7.97
CA GLN A 45 20.97 -16.84 -8.78
C GLN A 45 19.98 -17.95 -9.18
N LYS A 46 19.14 -18.40 -8.25
CA LYS A 46 18.17 -19.47 -8.52
C LYS A 46 17.13 -19.09 -9.59
N LEU A 47 16.81 -17.79 -9.70
CA LEU A 47 15.84 -17.24 -10.66
C LEU A 47 16.47 -16.72 -11.96
N GLN A 48 17.77 -16.95 -12.19
CA GLN A 48 18.50 -16.41 -13.35
C GLN A 48 17.95 -16.92 -14.70
N SER A 49 17.37 -18.12 -14.74
CA SER A 49 16.75 -18.67 -15.95
C SER A 49 15.44 -17.94 -16.29
N LEU A 50 14.57 -17.71 -15.31
CA LEU A 50 13.36 -16.92 -15.47
C LEU A 50 13.65 -15.47 -15.89
N GLN A 51 14.71 -14.86 -15.35
CA GLN A 51 15.16 -13.49 -15.72
C GLN A 51 15.49 -13.32 -17.21
N LYS A 52 15.69 -14.40 -17.96
CA LYS A 52 15.93 -14.37 -19.41
C LYS A 52 14.64 -14.41 -20.24
N GLN A 53 13.47 -14.55 -19.62
CA GLN A 53 12.18 -14.65 -20.32
C GLN A 53 11.56 -13.26 -20.54
N PRO A 54 11.55 -12.71 -21.77
CA PRO A 54 11.09 -11.34 -22.02
C PRO A 54 9.58 -11.15 -21.84
N ALA A 55 8.81 -12.25 -21.73
CA ALA A 55 7.38 -12.23 -21.44
C ALA A 55 7.08 -12.02 -19.94
N LEU A 56 8.06 -12.24 -19.06
CA LEU A 56 7.90 -12.16 -17.60
C LEU A 56 8.28 -10.79 -17.06
N ILE A 57 7.38 -10.26 -16.24
CA ILE A 57 7.62 -9.16 -15.32
C ILE A 57 8.12 -9.77 -14.01
N HIS A 58 9.27 -9.28 -13.52
CA HIS A 58 9.85 -9.69 -12.25
C HIS A 58 9.52 -8.66 -11.16
N SER A 59 9.04 -9.12 -10.02
CA SER A 59 8.73 -8.26 -8.87
C SER A 59 8.88 -9.07 -7.57
N ALA A 60 8.42 -8.48 -6.47
CA ALA A 60 8.25 -9.17 -5.20
C ALA A 60 6.82 -8.97 -4.66
N ILE A 61 6.34 -9.98 -3.93
CA ILE A 61 5.08 -9.90 -3.18
C ILE A 61 5.27 -9.28 -1.81
N GLY A 62 6.51 -9.33 -1.30
CA GLY A 62 6.84 -9.03 0.09
C GLY A 62 8.32 -9.16 0.40
N VAL A 63 8.64 -9.10 1.68
CA VAL A 63 10.00 -9.17 2.21
C VAL A 63 10.02 -9.90 3.56
N THR A 64 10.99 -10.80 3.75
CA THR A 64 11.15 -11.58 4.99
C THR A 64 11.73 -10.75 6.14
N ARG A 65 11.90 -11.35 7.33
CA ARG A 65 12.60 -10.72 8.45
C ARG A 65 14.10 -10.52 8.20
N LYS A 66 14.74 -11.34 7.35
CA LYS A 66 16.15 -11.14 6.90
C LYS A 66 16.29 -10.13 5.74
N GLU A 67 15.21 -9.39 5.43
CA GLU A 67 15.12 -8.44 4.33
C GLU A 67 15.23 -9.06 2.93
N THR A 68 15.05 -10.38 2.81
CA THR A 68 15.05 -11.07 1.53
C THR A 68 13.73 -10.84 0.80
N PRO A 69 13.74 -10.34 -0.45
CA PRO A 69 12.52 -10.22 -1.24
C PRO A 69 11.87 -11.59 -1.45
N ILE A 70 10.55 -11.67 -1.34
CA ILE A 70 9.76 -12.86 -1.69
C ILE A 70 9.40 -12.71 -3.17
N PRO A 71 10.08 -13.42 -4.09
CA PRO A 71 10.02 -13.15 -5.52
C PRO A 71 8.69 -13.57 -6.14
N CYS A 72 8.25 -12.83 -7.17
CA CYS A 72 7.20 -13.30 -8.08
C CYS A 72 7.50 -12.96 -9.54
N VAL A 73 6.88 -13.73 -10.42
CA VAL A 73 6.86 -13.53 -11.87
C VAL A 73 5.43 -13.59 -12.40
N TYR A 74 5.11 -12.75 -13.38
CA TYR A 74 3.81 -12.72 -14.04
C TYR A 74 3.91 -12.07 -15.41
N SER A 75 2.92 -12.25 -16.27
CA SER A 75 2.88 -11.65 -17.61
C SER A 75 2.17 -10.29 -17.62
N LYS A 76 2.22 -9.58 -18.75
CA LYS A 76 1.38 -8.38 -18.97
C LYS A 76 -0.12 -8.70 -18.94
N GLU A 77 -0.53 -9.92 -19.32
CA GLU A 77 -1.94 -10.35 -19.25
C GLU A 77 -2.43 -10.40 -17.80
N ASP A 78 -1.56 -10.75 -16.86
CA ASP A 78 -1.91 -10.80 -15.43
C ASP A 78 -2.16 -9.42 -14.81
N LEU A 79 -1.80 -8.33 -15.49
CA LEU A 79 -2.17 -6.97 -15.08
C LEU A 79 -3.56 -6.56 -15.60
N ASN A 80 -4.07 -7.25 -16.63
CA ASN A 80 -5.37 -6.98 -17.26
C ASN A 80 -6.46 -7.86 -16.64
N LEU A 81 -7.21 -7.32 -15.69
CA LEU A 81 -8.32 -8.03 -15.05
C LEU A 81 -9.46 -8.39 -16.02
N ASN A 82 -9.51 -7.76 -17.21
CA ASN A 82 -10.48 -8.04 -18.27
C ASN A 82 -9.94 -8.98 -19.37
N THR A 83 -8.76 -9.61 -19.22
CA THR A 83 -8.25 -10.57 -20.21
C THR A 83 -9.21 -11.74 -20.43
N GLY A 84 -9.34 -12.26 -21.65
CA GLY A 84 -10.12 -13.48 -21.92
C GLY A 84 -9.50 -14.75 -21.32
N LYS A 85 -8.26 -14.67 -20.84
CA LYS A 85 -7.50 -15.81 -20.33
C LYS A 85 -7.87 -16.19 -18.90
N THR A 86 -7.79 -17.48 -18.60
CA THR A 86 -7.87 -18.00 -17.24
C THR A 86 -6.51 -17.87 -16.56
N ARG A 87 -6.47 -17.17 -15.42
CA ARG A 87 -5.23 -16.75 -14.75
C ARG A 87 -4.83 -17.75 -13.67
N ILE A 88 -3.68 -18.39 -13.82
CA ILE A 88 -3.17 -19.40 -12.88
C ILE A 88 -2.02 -18.81 -12.07
N LEU A 89 -2.02 -19.09 -10.77
CA LEU A 89 -0.92 -18.77 -9.86
C LEU A 89 -0.31 -20.04 -9.27
N LEU A 90 1.00 -20.24 -9.49
CA LEU A 90 1.80 -21.28 -8.87
C LEU A 90 2.50 -20.74 -7.61
N ILE A 91 2.56 -21.53 -6.54
CA ILE A 91 3.27 -21.18 -5.32
C ILE A 91 4.22 -22.32 -4.98
N GLY A 92 5.52 -22.05 -5.00
CA GLY A 92 6.59 -23.01 -4.68
C GLY A 92 7.46 -22.53 -3.53
N GLY A 93 8.22 -23.43 -2.92
CA GLY A 93 9.16 -23.13 -1.85
C GLY A 93 8.53 -22.65 -0.54
N LEU A 94 7.21 -22.77 -0.34
CA LEU A 94 6.55 -22.41 0.94
C LEU A 94 6.94 -23.39 2.06
N ASP A 95 7.15 -24.63 1.69
CA ASP A 95 7.70 -25.73 2.49
C ASP A 95 9.23 -25.67 2.67
N GLY A 96 9.90 -24.70 2.01
CA GLY A 96 11.36 -24.59 1.97
C GLY A 96 12.08 -25.66 1.15
N SER A 97 11.37 -26.52 0.40
CA SER A 97 12.00 -27.61 -0.34
C SER A 97 12.67 -27.15 -1.63
N GLN A 98 13.70 -27.87 -2.05
CA GLN A 98 14.32 -27.64 -3.36
C GLN A 98 13.45 -28.17 -4.51
N ALA A 99 12.70 -29.25 -4.26
CA ALA A 99 11.83 -29.89 -5.25
C ALA A 99 10.67 -28.98 -5.67
N SER A 100 9.98 -28.32 -4.71
CA SER A 100 8.87 -27.40 -5.04
C SER A 100 9.36 -26.16 -5.80
N VAL A 101 10.50 -25.60 -5.41
CA VAL A 101 11.15 -24.47 -6.10
C VAL A 101 11.53 -24.85 -7.54
N ASN A 102 12.16 -26.02 -7.74
CA ASN A 102 12.54 -26.51 -9.07
C ASN A 102 11.31 -26.67 -9.97
N ALA A 103 10.30 -27.42 -9.49
CA ALA A 103 9.14 -27.76 -10.29
C ALA A 103 8.32 -26.53 -10.71
N VAL A 104 8.24 -25.48 -9.88
CA VAL A 104 7.59 -24.23 -10.26
C VAL A 104 8.39 -23.44 -11.29
N ILE A 105 9.72 -23.39 -11.17
CA ILE A 105 10.60 -22.74 -12.17
C ILE A 105 10.50 -23.48 -13.52
N GLU A 106 10.63 -24.81 -13.51
CA GLU A 106 10.52 -25.66 -14.70
C GLU A 106 9.14 -25.56 -15.37
N ALA A 107 8.06 -25.53 -14.59
CA ALA A 107 6.71 -25.36 -15.11
C ALA A 107 6.50 -23.99 -15.78
N VAL A 108 7.05 -22.91 -15.21
CA VAL A 108 7.02 -21.57 -15.82
C VAL A 108 7.88 -21.55 -17.09
N GLU A 109 9.08 -22.11 -17.08
CA GLU A 109 9.96 -22.18 -18.25
C GLU A 109 9.30 -22.94 -19.40
N TRP A 110 8.77 -24.14 -19.13
CA TRP A 110 8.01 -24.91 -20.12
C TRP A 110 6.83 -24.11 -20.67
N PHE A 111 6.01 -23.50 -19.80
CA PHE A 111 4.83 -22.75 -20.24
C PHE A 111 5.16 -21.56 -21.13
N TYR A 112 6.31 -20.90 -20.95
CA TYR A 112 6.71 -19.75 -21.77
C TYR A 112 7.64 -20.07 -22.95
N THR A 113 8.37 -21.19 -22.94
CA THR A 113 9.34 -21.54 -24.00
C THR A 113 8.92 -22.70 -24.90
N ALA A 114 8.13 -23.65 -24.40
CA ALA A 114 7.80 -24.86 -25.14
C ALA A 114 6.86 -24.56 -26.32
N LYS A 115 6.98 -25.35 -27.40
CA LYS A 115 6.20 -25.17 -28.63
C LYS A 115 4.78 -25.72 -28.46
N GLU A 116 4.67 -26.87 -27.84
CA GLU A 116 3.42 -27.52 -27.44
C GLU A 116 2.59 -26.70 -26.45
N ALA A 117 3.23 -25.84 -25.66
CA ALA A 117 2.54 -24.89 -24.78
C ALA A 117 2.02 -23.64 -25.52
N ALA A 118 2.33 -23.43 -26.81
CA ALA A 118 1.89 -22.23 -27.54
C ALA A 118 0.36 -22.06 -27.58
N PRO A 119 -0.46 -23.07 -27.91
CA PRO A 119 -1.92 -22.92 -27.90
C PRO A 119 -2.51 -22.71 -26.49
N LEU A 120 -1.79 -23.16 -25.46
CA LEU A 120 -2.20 -22.96 -24.06
C LEU A 120 -1.99 -21.51 -23.61
N ARG A 121 -0.96 -20.83 -24.12
CA ARG A 121 -0.71 -19.40 -23.86
C ARG A 121 -1.82 -18.47 -24.39
N ASP A 122 -2.67 -18.93 -25.29
CA ASP A 122 -3.83 -18.17 -25.77
C ASP A 122 -5.04 -18.30 -24.83
N LYS A 123 -5.16 -19.41 -24.09
CA LYS A 123 -6.25 -19.70 -23.14
C LYS A 123 -5.93 -19.32 -21.70
N TYR A 124 -4.65 -19.39 -21.31
CA TYR A 124 -4.19 -19.25 -19.94
C TYR A 124 -3.11 -18.16 -19.80
N SER A 125 -3.08 -17.48 -18.66
CA SER A 125 -1.88 -16.77 -18.19
C SER A 125 -1.31 -17.49 -16.97
N LEU A 126 0.02 -17.49 -16.84
CA LEU A 126 0.71 -18.17 -15.74
C LEU A 126 1.58 -17.19 -14.98
N SER A 127 1.30 -17.07 -13.69
CA SER A 127 2.07 -16.32 -12.71
C SER A 127 2.60 -17.27 -11.63
N ALA A 128 3.69 -16.89 -10.96
CA ALA A 128 4.28 -17.70 -9.92
C ALA A 128 4.91 -16.89 -8.78
N VAL A 129 4.84 -17.44 -7.56
CA VAL A 129 5.71 -17.15 -6.43
C VAL A 129 6.65 -18.35 -6.28
N PRO A 130 7.79 -18.40 -7.00
CA PRO A 130 8.61 -19.62 -7.10
C PRO A 130 9.34 -19.98 -5.81
N ILE A 131 9.57 -19.02 -4.90
CA ILE A 131 10.28 -19.22 -3.64
C ILE A 131 9.56 -18.43 -2.53
N ALA A 132 8.46 -18.96 -2.01
CA ALA A 132 7.60 -18.26 -1.04
C ALA A 132 8.22 -18.12 0.36
N ASN A 133 9.09 -19.06 0.77
CA ASN A 133 9.90 -18.97 1.99
C ASN A 133 11.40 -18.93 1.63
N PRO A 134 11.93 -17.79 1.14
CA PRO A 134 13.29 -17.73 0.60
C PRO A 134 14.37 -17.95 1.66
N ASP A 135 14.19 -17.47 2.89
CA ASP A 135 15.18 -17.67 3.94
C ASP A 135 15.24 -19.13 4.41
N GLY A 136 14.07 -19.78 4.54
CA GLY A 136 13.98 -21.19 4.86
C GLY A 136 14.57 -22.10 3.80
N TRP A 137 14.31 -21.79 2.53
CA TRP A 137 14.87 -22.48 1.37
C TRP A 137 16.40 -22.39 1.34
N VAL A 138 17.00 -21.20 1.54
CA VAL A 138 18.47 -21.04 1.57
C VAL A 138 19.12 -21.83 2.71
N LEU A 139 18.49 -21.86 3.91
CA LEU A 139 19.01 -22.63 5.04
C LEU A 139 18.70 -24.13 4.98
N GLN A 140 17.86 -24.58 4.04
CA GLN A 140 17.40 -25.97 3.91
C GLN A 140 16.74 -26.51 5.21
N GLN A 141 16.06 -25.65 5.97
CA GLN A 141 15.46 -26.00 7.27
C GLN A 141 14.00 -26.47 7.17
N GLY A 142 13.61 -26.98 5.99
CA GLY A 142 12.22 -27.26 5.64
C GLY A 142 11.35 -26.02 5.83
N PRO A 143 10.14 -26.13 6.42
CA PRO A 143 9.18 -25.03 6.44
C PRO A 143 9.49 -23.96 7.50
N LYS A 144 10.68 -23.93 8.11
CA LYS A 144 11.11 -22.83 9.00
C LYS A 144 11.57 -21.64 8.16
N ASN A 145 11.31 -20.40 8.61
CA ASN A 145 11.63 -19.17 7.83
C ASN A 145 12.83 -18.36 8.36
N ALA A 146 13.84 -19.02 8.93
CA ALA A 146 15.00 -18.38 9.60
C ALA A 146 14.66 -17.37 10.73
N SER A 147 13.38 -17.32 11.15
CA SER A 147 12.82 -16.24 11.97
C SER A 147 11.89 -16.79 13.07
N GLY A 148 12.04 -18.07 13.42
CA GLY A 148 11.28 -18.74 14.48
C GLY A 148 9.84 -19.10 14.11
N GLY A 149 9.40 -18.90 12.87
CA GLY A 149 8.07 -19.30 12.41
C GLY A 149 8.10 -20.28 11.24
N ASN A 150 6.89 -20.56 10.76
CA ASN A 150 6.61 -21.45 9.64
C ASN A 150 5.46 -20.82 8.81
N PRO A 151 5.68 -20.54 7.51
CA PRO A 151 4.70 -19.88 6.65
C PRO A 151 3.76 -20.84 5.93
N THR A 152 3.85 -22.17 6.13
CA THR A 152 2.81 -23.12 5.65
C THR A 152 1.52 -23.05 6.48
N HIS A 153 1.52 -22.28 7.58
CA HIS A 153 0.43 -22.15 8.55
C HIS A 153 0.11 -20.69 8.89
N GLY A 154 -1.10 -20.45 9.39
CA GLY A 154 -1.61 -19.14 9.77
C GLY A 154 -2.45 -18.48 8.68
N TYR A 155 -3.25 -19.26 7.95
CA TYR A 155 -4.17 -18.75 6.93
C TYR A 155 -5.64 -18.90 7.38
N PRO A 156 -6.47 -17.84 7.28
CA PRO A 156 -6.10 -16.46 6.95
C PRO A 156 -5.20 -15.86 8.05
N PRO A 157 -4.23 -14.99 7.70
CA PRO A 157 -3.45 -14.26 8.69
C PRO A 157 -4.34 -13.34 9.52
N MET A 158 -4.02 -13.23 10.81
CA MET A 158 -4.79 -12.49 11.81
C MET A 158 -3.91 -11.44 12.49
N GLY A 159 -4.49 -10.27 12.80
CA GLY A 159 -3.78 -9.17 13.45
C GLY A 159 -3.22 -8.13 12.48
N ASP A 160 -2.19 -7.41 12.94
CA ASP A 160 -1.59 -6.28 12.23
C ASP A 160 -0.63 -6.75 11.13
N ALA A 161 -1.11 -6.74 9.89
CA ALA A 161 -0.37 -7.21 8.73
C ALA A 161 1.00 -6.52 8.57
N TYR A 162 2.02 -7.35 8.34
CA TYR A 162 3.45 -7.04 8.19
C TYR A 162 4.20 -6.76 9.49
N LEU A 163 3.51 -6.68 10.64
CA LEU A 163 4.13 -6.55 11.95
C LEU A 163 4.61 -7.89 12.53
N SER A 164 4.15 -9.02 11.99
CA SER A 164 4.42 -10.36 12.53
C SER A 164 5.93 -10.68 12.59
N PRO A 165 6.54 -10.83 13.79
CA PRO A 165 7.97 -11.05 13.93
C PRO A 165 8.41 -12.43 13.40
N THR A 166 7.48 -13.37 13.25
CA THR A 166 7.76 -14.77 12.91
C THR A 166 7.05 -15.25 11.63
N LYS A 167 6.07 -14.54 11.05
CA LYS A 167 5.30 -15.02 9.88
C LYS A 167 4.93 -13.93 8.84
N PRO A 168 5.83 -13.01 8.43
CA PRO A 168 5.47 -11.99 7.44
C PRO A 168 5.11 -12.59 6.06
N GLU A 169 5.68 -13.74 5.68
CA GLU A 169 5.48 -14.35 4.36
C GLU A 169 4.00 -14.69 4.11
N ALA A 170 3.31 -15.20 5.13
CA ALA A 170 1.90 -15.53 5.06
C ALA A 170 1.01 -14.30 4.84
N GLU A 171 1.36 -13.16 5.46
CA GLU A 171 0.65 -11.89 5.33
C GLU A 171 0.81 -11.29 3.92
N TYR A 172 2.04 -11.29 3.40
CA TYR A 172 2.34 -10.86 2.03
C TYR A 172 1.65 -11.74 0.99
N LEU A 173 1.76 -13.07 1.13
CA LEU A 173 1.16 -14.02 0.20
C LEU A 173 -0.37 -13.91 0.20
N TRP A 174 -1.01 -13.85 1.36
CA TRP A 174 -2.47 -13.72 1.47
C TRP A 174 -2.99 -12.43 0.82
N ARG A 175 -2.35 -11.27 1.10
CA ARG A 175 -2.78 -9.98 0.54
C ARG A 175 -2.49 -9.86 -0.94
N TRP A 176 -1.34 -10.36 -1.38
CA TRP A 176 -0.97 -10.33 -2.79
C TRP A 176 -1.87 -11.26 -3.62
N ILE A 177 -2.22 -12.45 -3.14
CA ILE A 177 -3.20 -13.32 -3.83
C ILE A 177 -4.54 -12.59 -4.00
N GLY A 178 -5.01 -11.88 -2.97
CA GLY A 178 -6.23 -11.07 -3.05
C GLY A 178 -6.14 -9.97 -4.13
N MET A 179 -5.10 -9.15 -4.11
CA MET A 179 -4.97 -8.04 -5.06
C MET A 179 -4.51 -8.43 -6.46
N HIS A 180 -3.87 -9.59 -6.61
CA HIS A 180 -3.56 -10.22 -7.90
C HIS A 180 -4.80 -10.89 -8.49
N ALA A 181 -5.67 -11.46 -7.64
CA ALA A 181 -6.93 -12.10 -7.99
C ALA A 181 -6.82 -13.14 -9.14
N PRO A 182 -6.00 -14.20 -8.99
CA PRO A 182 -5.96 -15.28 -9.98
C PRO A 182 -7.29 -16.04 -10.03
N ASP A 183 -7.48 -16.82 -11.08
CA ASP A 183 -8.64 -17.69 -11.28
C ASP A 183 -8.45 -19.07 -10.66
N LEU A 184 -7.19 -19.51 -10.52
CA LEU A 184 -6.79 -20.72 -9.81
C LEU A 184 -5.46 -20.51 -9.08
N VAL A 185 -5.36 -20.98 -7.85
CA VAL A 185 -4.10 -21.07 -7.08
C VAL A 185 -3.69 -22.54 -6.94
N LEU A 186 -2.41 -22.83 -7.18
CA LEU A 186 -1.79 -24.11 -6.87
C LEU A 186 -0.68 -23.91 -5.82
N ASP A 187 -0.72 -24.69 -4.75
CA ASP A 187 0.33 -24.80 -3.72
C ASP A 187 1.13 -26.09 -3.97
N ILE A 188 2.39 -25.95 -4.38
CA ILE A 188 3.29 -27.03 -4.81
C ILE A 188 4.26 -27.30 -3.66
N ARG A 189 4.35 -28.56 -3.21
CA ARG A 189 5.25 -28.96 -2.10
C ARG A 189 5.90 -30.32 -2.34
N GLU A 190 6.99 -30.59 -1.64
CA GLU A 190 7.61 -31.92 -1.59
C GLU A 190 6.80 -32.86 -0.69
N GLY A 191 6.68 -34.12 -1.10
CA GLY A 191 6.00 -35.19 -0.38
C GLY A 191 6.66 -36.55 -0.62
N LYS A 192 6.00 -37.62 -0.16
CA LYS A 192 6.51 -39.00 -0.31
C LYS A 192 6.12 -39.70 -1.61
N GLN A 193 5.15 -39.15 -2.33
CA GLN A 193 4.60 -39.67 -3.59
C GLN A 193 3.90 -38.52 -4.32
N PHE A 194 3.81 -38.61 -5.64
CA PHE A 194 3.04 -37.64 -6.42
C PHE A 194 1.54 -37.78 -6.13
N GLN A 195 0.89 -36.70 -5.69
CA GLN A 195 -0.56 -36.69 -5.48
C GLN A 195 -1.18 -35.30 -5.49
N TRP A 196 -2.33 -35.18 -6.14
CA TRP A 196 -3.20 -34.00 -6.05
C TRP A 196 -3.92 -33.98 -4.70
N VAL A 197 -3.99 -32.79 -4.09
CA VAL A 197 -4.62 -32.56 -2.79
C VAL A 197 -5.71 -31.51 -2.95
N VAL A 198 -6.93 -31.87 -2.57
CA VAL A 198 -8.10 -31.01 -2.63
C VAL A 198 -8.69 -30.87 -1.22
N PRO A 199 -8.62 -29.68 -0.60
CA PRO A 199 -9.21 -29.46 0.73
C PRO A 199 -10.71 -29.79 0.76
N VAL A 200 -11.18 -30.33 1.88
CA VAL A 200 -12.60 -30.68 2.09
C VAL A 200 -13.53 -29.48 1.83
N ASP A 201 -13.11 -28.27 2.23
CA ASP A 201 -13.87 -27.03 2.13
C ASP A 201 -13.74 -26.31 0.77
N SER A 202 -13.18 -26.98 -0.24
CA SER A 202 -12.99 -26.44 -1.59
C SER A 202 -14.28 -25.93 -2.26
N LEU A 203 -14.12 -24.92 -3.13
CA LEU A 203 -15.20 -24.40 -3.99
C LEU A 203 -15.72 -25.48 -4.96
N PRO A 204 -16.97 -25.40 -5.45
CA PRO A 204 -17.55 -26.40 -6.35
C PRO A 204 -16.71 -26.65 -7.62
N THR A 205 -16.20 -25.60 -8.26
CA THR A 205 -15.34 -25.72 -9.45
C THR A 205 -14.03 -26.46 -9.15
N THR A 206 -13.39 -26.14 -8.02
CA THR A 206 -12.21 -26.87 -7.51
C THR A 206 -12.53 -28.33 -7.20
N LYS A 207 -13.71 -28.64 -6.66
CA LYS A 207 -14.15 -30.03 -6.41
C LYS A 207 -14.35 -30.82 -7.70
N THR A 208 -14.86 -30.19 -8.76
CA THR A 208 -14.97 -30.81 -10.09
C THR A 208 -13.60 -31.05 -10.71
N LEU A 209 -12.73 -30.02 -10.74
CA LEU A 209 -11.35 -30.16 -11.23
C LEU A 209 -10.57 -31.23 -10.45
N GLY A 210 -10.76 -31.23 -9.14
CA GLY A 210 -10.22 -32.23 -8.23
C GLY A 210 -10.54 -33.64 -8.66
N LYS A 211 -11.82 -33.96 -8.91
CA LYS A 211 -12.26 -35.31 -9.32
C LYS A 211 -11.58 -35.79 -10.61
N GLU A 212 -11.41 -34.92 -11.59
CA GLU A 212 -10.70 -35.26 -12.84
C GLU A 212 -9.23 -35.62 -12.57
N LEU A 213 -8.60 -34.87 -11.66
CA LEU A 213 -7.22 -35.10 -11.20
C LEU A 213 -7.06 -36.28 -10.21
N GLN A 214 -8.13 -37.02 -9.89
CA GLN A 214 -8.11 -38.23 -9.03
C GLN A 214 -7.36 -38.02 -7.69
N PRO A 215 -7.86 -37.14 -6.80
CA PRO A 215 -7.07 -36.55 -5.74
C PRO A 215 -7.16 -37.36 -4.45
N GLN A 216 -6.18 -37.21 -3.56
CA GLN A 216 -6.39 -37.57 -2.16
C GLN A 216 -7.16 -36.45 -1.45
N ILE A 217 -8.32 -36.80 -0.88
CA ILE A 217 -9.08 -35.92 0.02
C ILE A 217 -8.38 -35.95 1.38
N LYS A 218 -7.51 -34.97 1.63
CA LYS A 218 -6.82 -34.81 2.92
C LYS A 218 -7.57 -33.82 3.83
N PRO A 219 -7.53 -34.01 5.17
CA PRO A 219 -7.94 -32.97 6.11
C PRO A 219 -7.16 -31.67 5.91
N VAL A 220 -7.70 -30.55 6.41
CA VAL A 220 -7.11 -29.21 6.28
C VAL A 220 -5.69 -29.08 6.88
N PHE A 221 -5.33 -29.96 7.83
CA PHE A 221 -4.01 -29.94 8.48
C PHE A 221 -2.86 -30.05 7.47
N GLY A 222 -2.03 -29.01 7.44
CA GLY A 222 -0.91 -28.85 6.51
C GLY A 222 -1.23 -28.00 5.28
N TRP A 223 -2.51 -27.83 4.90
CA TRP A 223 -2.93 -27.17 3.65
C TRP A 223 -3.80 -25.92 3.90
N GLU A 224 -3.44 -25.16 4.94
CA GLU A 224 -4.23 -24.03 5.44
C GLU A 224 -4.45 -22.92 4.39
N LEU A 225 -3.44 -22.61 3.56
CA LEU A 225 -3.55 -21.59 2.51
C LEU A 225 -4.67 -21.90 1.52
N VAL A 226 -4.57 -23.05 0.85
CA VAL A 226 -5.54 -23.47 -0.18
C VAL A 226 -6.93 -23.71 0.40
N SER A 227 -7.01 -24.17 1.65
CA SER A 227 -8.29 -24.28 2.36
C SER A 227 -8.89 -22.90 2.65
N ALA A 228 -8.12 -21.97 3.23
CA ALA A 228 -8.60 -20.64 3.59
C ALA A 228 -9.10 -19.84 2.39
N LEU A 229 -8.47 -19.96 1.22
CA LEU A 229 -8.91 -19.31 -0.03
C LEU A 229 -10.32 -19.73 -0.48
N ALA A 230 -10.77 -20.94 -0.10
CA ALA A 230 -12.08 -21.48 -0.47
C ALA A 230 -13.25 -21.01 0.42
N PHE A 231 -12.99 -20.44 1.60
CA PHE A 231 -14.03 -19.94 2.52
C PHE A 231 -13.77 -18.54 3.12
N LYS A 232 -12.59 -17.94 2.94
CA LYS A 232 -12.27 -16.56 3.33
C LYS A 232 -11.91 -15.70 2.12
N SER A 233 -12.02 -14.39 2.33
CA SER A 233 -11.83 -13.37 1.31
C SER A 233 -10.48 -12.66 1.52
N PRO A 234 -9.38 -13.07 0.83
CA PRO A 234 -8.15 -12.30 0.83
C PRO A 234 -8.40 -10.86 0.39
N SER A 235 -7.80 -9.90 1.09
CA SER A 235 -7.94 -8.45 0.86
C SER A 235 -9.40 -7.92 0.78
N GLY A 236 -10.39 -8.69 1.27
CA GLY A 236 -11.80 -8.32 1.15
C GLY A 236 -12.32 -8.26 -0.29
N VAL A 237 -11.72 -8.99 -1.25
CA VAL A 237 -12.12 -8.96 -2.66
C VAL A 237 -12.95 -10.17 -3.09
N GLY A 238 -12.77 -11.33 -2.46
CA GLY A 238 -13.53 -12.53 -2.79
C GLY A 238 -12.72 -13.80 -2.58
N ARG A 239 -13.42 -14.93 -2.66
CA ARG A 239 -12.80 -16.27 -2.56
C ARG A 239 -12.07 -16.62 -3.86
N VAL A 240 -11.09 -17.51 -3.78
CA VAL A 240 -10.25 -17.92 -4.92
C VAL A 240 -10.24 -19.45 -5.00
N PRO A 241 -10.54 -20.07 -6.16
CA PRO A 241 -10.34 -21.49 -6.38
C PRO A 241 -8.89 -21.88 -6.10
N ALA A 242 -8.67 -22.90 -5.27
CA ALA A 242 -7.32 -23.29 -4.86
C ALA A 242 -7.22 -24.79 -4.59
N LEU A 243 -6.16 -25.43 -5.10
CA LEU A 243 -5.80 -26.82 -4.79
C LEU A 243 -4.29 -26.93 -4.58
N ALA A 244 -3.82 -28.14 -4.27
CA ALA A 244 -2.42 -28.42 -3.98
C ALA A 244 -1.91 -29.65 -4.73
N VAL A 245 -0.58 -29.76 -4.84
CA VAL A 245 0.10 -30.96 -5.34
C VAL A 245 1.32 -31.27 -4.47
N GLU A 246 1.43 -32.52 -4.06
CA GLU A 246 2.65 -33.09 -3.48
C GLU A 246 3.47 -33.73 -4.59
N LEU A 247 4.76 -33.43 -4.62
CA LEU A 247 5.73 -33.96 -5.56
C LEU A 247 6.51 -35.12 -4.94
N ASP A 248 6.84 -36.11 -5.76
CA ASP A 248 7.84 -37.12 -5.43
C ASP A 248 9.20 -36.66 -5.96
N ALA A 249 10.13 -36.31 -5.06
CA ALA A 249 11.48 -35.90 -5.45
C ALA A 249 12.31 -37.06 -6.05
N SER A 250 11.93 -38.31 -5.79
CA SER A 250 12.57 -39.51 -6.35
C SER A 250 12.01 -39.92 -7.71
N ASN A 251 10.80 -39.46 -8.06
CA ASN A 251 10.14 -39.72 -9.33
C ASN A 251 9.43 -38.45 -9.87
N PRO A 252 10.18 -37.48 -10.43
CA PRO A 252 9.64 -36.21 -10.88
C PRO A 252 8.58 -36.36 -11.98
N ARG A 253 7.43 -35.70 -11.81
CA ARG A 253 6.30 -35.71 -12.76
C ARG A 253 5.84 -34.29 -13.08
N ALA A 254 5.60 -34.00 -14.36
CA ALA A 254 5.16 -32.69 -14.83
C ALA A 254 3.68 -32.44 -14.46
N PHE A 255 3.44 -31.70 -13.37
CA PHE A 255 2.09 -31.42 -12.87
C PHE A 255 1.30 -30.43 -13.76
N LEU A 256 1.97 -29.47 -14.41
CA LEU A 256 1.28 -28.38 -15.12
C LEU A 256 0.57 -28.83 -16.41
N PRO A 257 1.17 -29.65 -17.31
CA PRO A 257 0.45 -30.17 -18.47
C PRO A 257 -0.79 -30.99 -18.07
N GLU A 258 -0.68 -31.78 -17.00
CA GLU A 258 -1.77 -32.60 -16.44
C GLU A 258 -2.91 -31.72 -15.89
N LEU A 259 -2.57 -30.68 -15.13
CA LEU A 259 -3.54 -29.67 -14.66
C LEU A 259 -4.28 -29.01 -15.82
N LEU A 260 -3.56 -28.54 -16.83
CA LEU A 260 -4.15 -27.85 -17.98
C LEU A 260 -5.05 -28.78 -18.80
N THR A 261 -4.66 -30.05 -18.98
CA THR A 261 -5.51 -31.07 -19.62
C THR A 261 -6.82 -31.27 -18.85
N ALA A 262 -6.76 -31.46 -17.53
CA ALA A 262 -7.94 -31.60 -16.70
C ALA A 262 -8.85 -30.35 -16.72
N MET A 263 -8.24 -29.17 -16.70
CA MET A 263 -8.96 -27.89 -16.84
C MET A 263 -9.68 -27.79 -18.20
N GLU A 264 -9.09 -28.25 -19.29
CA GLU A 264 -9.76 -28.29 -20.60
C GLU A 264 -10.92 -29.30 -20.62
N GLN A 265 -10.72 -30.52 -20.10
CA GLN A 265 -11.74 -31.57 -20.05
C GLN A 265 -13.01 -31.13 -19.31
N ILE A 266 -12.86 -30.42 -18.18
CA ILE A 266 -14.00 -29.90 -17.40
C ILE A 266 -14.42 -28.47 -17.80
N SER A 267 -13.82 -27.89 -18.85
CA SER A 267 -14.03 -26.50 -19.27
C SER A 267 -13.88 -25.47 -18.13
N PHE A 268 -12.87 -25.65 -17.26
CA PHE A 268 -12.56 -24.71 -16.19
C PHE A 268 -12.15 -23.36 -16.78
N GLN A 269 -12.87 -22.30 -16.42
CA GLN A 269 -12.55 -20.93 -16.80
C GLN A 269 -12.69 -19.98 -15.62
N GLY A 270 -11.91 -18.90 -15.65
CA GLY A 270 -12.17 -17.71 -14.85
C GLY A 270 -13.39 -16.93 -15.35
N PRO A 271 -13.73 -15.78 -14.74
CA PRO A 271 -13.04 -15.15 -13.61
C PRO A 271 -13.40 -15.76 -12.23
N SER A 272 -12.45 -15.79 -11.29
CA SER A 272 -12.74 -16.10 -9.88
C SER A 272 -13.64 -15.05 -9.21
N PRO A 273 -14.30 -15.36 -8.08
CA PRO A 273 -15.04 -14.38 -7.29
C PRO A 273 -14.20 -13.15 -6.89
N ALA A 274 -12.92 -13.36 -6.55
CA ALA A 274 -11.96 -12.27 -6.31
C ALA A 274 -11.77 -11.36 -7.54
N ARG A 275 -11.57 -11.98 -8.72
CA ARG A 275 -11.37 -11.26 -9.98
C ARG A 275 -12.62 -10.49 -10.41
N LEU A 276 -13.80 -11.10 -10.28
CA LEU A 276 -15.10 -10.48 -10.55
C LEU A 276 -15.32 -9.21 -9.72
N GLU A 277 -14.99 -9.23 -8.43
CA GLU A 277 -15.10 -8.03 -7.58
C GLU A 277 -14.14 -6.93 -8.02
N LEU A 278 -12.90 -7.26 -8.39
CA LEU A 278 -11.96 -6.25 -8.88
C LEU A 278 -12.41 -5.67 -10.24
N MET A 279 -12.96 -6.49 -11.14
CA MET A 279 -13.59 -6.03 -12.38
C MET A 279 -14.78 -5.10 -12.09
N ARG A 280 -15.67 -5.46 -11.16
CA ARG A 280 -16.79 -4.62 -10.70
C ARG A 280 -16.30 -3.28 -10.12
N ARG A 281 -15.21 -3.29 -9.35
CA ARG A 281 -14.56 -2.08 -8.82
C ARG A 281 -14.00 -1.18 -9.92
N LEU A 282 -13.48 -1.76 -11.00
CA LEU A 282 -12.92 -1.03 -12.14
C LEU A 282 -13.96 -0.34 -13.03
N GLN A 283 -15.19 -0.85 -13.10
CA GLN A 283 -16.26 -0.28 -13.94
C GLN A 283 -16.68 1.14 -13.52
N ARG A 284 -16.39 1.55 -12.28
CA ARG A 284 -16.76 2.88 -11.77
C ARG A 284 -15.96 4.01 -12.42
N THR A 285 -16.64 5.10 -12.75
CA THR A 285 -16.03 6.37 -13.12
C THR A 285 -15.43 7.08 -11.89
N PRO A 286 -14.50 8.04 -12.05
CA PRO A 286 -13.93 8.79 -10.94
C PRO A 286 -14.98 9.48 -10.06
N ILE A 287 -15.99 10.10 -10.67
CA ILE A 287 -17.08 10.77 -9.93
C ILE A 287 -17.95 9.78 -9.14
N GLN A 288 -18.13 8.54 -9.63
CA GLN A 288 -18.82 7.48 -8.88
C GLN A 288 -18.01 6.99 -7.68
N VAL A 289 -16.68 6.87 -7.83
CA VAL A 289 -15.79 6.52 -6.70
C VAL A 289 -15.78 7.62 -5.65
N ALA A 290 -15.66 8.89 -6.05
CA ALA A 290 -15.78 10.04 -5.16
C ALA A 290 -17.14 10.06 -4.42
N THR A 291 -18.24 9.86 -5.15
CA THR A 291 -19.59 9.79 -4.57
C THR A 291 -19.75 8.65 -3.57
N GLN A 292 -19.12 7.48 -3.80
CA GLN A 292 -19.12 6.37 -2.83
C GLN A 292 -18.32 6.72 -1.57
N LEU A 293 -17.11 7.27 -1.73
CA LEU A 293 -16.27 7.70 -0.61
C LEU A 293 -16.95 8.79 0.24
N SER A 294 -17.69 9.71 -0.39
CA SER A 294 -18.44 10.78 0.31
C SER A 294 -19.50 10.30 1.30
N LYS A 295 -19.95 9.02 1.19
CA LYS A 295 -20.90 8.43 2.14
C LYS A 295 -20.25 7.99 3.46
N VAL A 296 -18.93 7.84 3.46
CA VAL A 296 -18.15 7.29 4.58
C VAL A 296 -17.20 8.35 5.15
N TYR A 297 -16.62 9.19 4.29
CA TYR A 297 -15.58 10.16 4.62
C TYR A 297 -16.06 11.60 4.40
N GLY A 298 -15.62 12.52 5.27
CA GLY A 298 -15.95 13.95 5.14
C GLY A 298 -17.35 14.33 5.63
N ASN A 299 -17.89 13.62 6.63
CA ASN A 299 -19.21 13.91 7.22
C ASN A 299 -19.13 14.42 8.68
N ASP A 300 -17.91 14.56 9.21
CA ASP A 300 -17.58 15.18 10.50
C ASP A 300 -16.18 15.80 10.42
N LEU A 301 -15.92 16.82 11.25
CA LEU A 301 -14.60 17.40 11.46
C LEU A 301 -13.88 16.75 12.65
N GLY A 302 -14.58 16.42 13.74
CA GLY A 302 -14.02 15.82 14.96
C GLY A 302 -12.90 16.64 15.61
N ARG A 303 -11.67 16.47 15.10
CA ARG A 303 -10.48 17.27 15.45
C ARG A 303 -9.94 17.97 14.20
N LEU A 304 -9.75 19.29 14.29
CA LEU A 304 -9.04 20.06 13.27
C LEU A 304 -7.64 19.48 13.02
N SER A 305 -7.51 18.81 11.88
CA SER A 305 -6.29 18.19 11.39
C SER A 305 -6.48 17.85 9.91
N TYR A 306 -5.39 17.67 9.16
CA TYR A 306 -5.46 17.45 7.71
C TYR A 306 -6.36 16.26 7.28
N LEU A 307 -6.58 15.26 8.14
CA LEU A 307 -7.32 14.03 7.81
C LEU A 307 -8.82 14.26 7.53
N PRO A 308 -9.64 14.72 8.51
CA PRO A 308 -11.02 15.10 8.23
C PRO A 308 -11.07 16.28 7.25
N VAL A 309 -10.14 17.23 7.37
CA VAL A 309 -10.13 18.46 6.55
C VAL A 309 -10.00 18.19 5.05
N LEU A 310 -9.08 17.32 4.61
CA LEU A 310 -9.00 16.96 3.18
C LEU A 310 -10.26 16.23 2.69
N SER A 311 -10.94 15.48 3.57
CA SER A 311 -12.22 14.83 3.23
C SER A 311 -13.37 15.85 3.10
N LEU A 312 -13.42 16.87 3.97
CA LEU A 312 -14.40 17.96 3.92
C LEU A 312 -14.16 18.88 2.71
N ILE A 313 -12.91 19.22 2.40
CA ILE A 313 -12.52 19.91 1.16
C ILE A 313 -12.94 19.07 -0.06
N SER A 314 -12.81 17.74 0.02
CA SER A 314 -13.29 16.84 -1.05
C SER A 314 -14.81 16.81 -1.19
N GLN A 315 -15.59 17.08 -0.13
CA GLN A 315 -17.04 17.27 -0.24
C GLN A 315 -17.40 18.57 -0.96
N ILE A 316 -16.73 19.68 -0.65
CA ILE A 316 -16.89 20.96 -1.35
C ILE A 316 -16.58 20.74 -2.84
N LYS A 317 -15.43 20.14 -3.15
CA LYS A 317 -15.04 19.91 -4.56
C LYS A 317 -15.96 18.92 -5.29
N LEU A 318 -16.50 17.92 -4.61
CA LEU A 318 -17.52 17.03 -5.17
C LEU A 318 -18.81 17.81 -5.49
N GLY A 319 -19.22 18.73 -4.61
CA GLY A 319 -20.36 19.64 -4.83
C GLY A 319 -20.19 20.51 -6.07
N GLU A 320 -19.01 21.09 -6.29
CA GLU A 320 -18.70 21.78 -7.55
C GLU A 320 -18.83 20.85 -8.78
N LEU A 321 -18.27 19.65 -8.69
CA LEU A 321 -18.25 18.67 -9.79
C LEU A 321 -19.64 18.10 -10.13
N THR A 322 -20.58 18.09 -9.19
CA THR A 322 -21.95 17.59 -9.39
C THR A 322 -23.01 18.69 -9.38
N ALA A 323 -22.62 19.97 -9.38
CA ALA A 323 -23.51 21.13 -9.22
C ALA A 323 -24.46 21.01 -8.01
N ASP A 324 -23.94 20.50 -6.88
CA ASP A 324 -24.67 20.26 -5.63
C ASP A 324 -24.21 21.25 -4.54
N PRO A 325 -24.85 22.44 -4.44
CA PRO A 325 -24.48 23.47 -3.47
C PRO A 325 -24.80 23.08 -2.03
N SER A 326 -25.62 22.04 -1.80
CA SER A 326 -25.97 21.60 -0.44
C SER A 326 -24.76 21.10 0.35
N ARG A 327 -23.73 20.60 -0.35
CA ARG A 327 -22.48 20.13 0.27
C ARG A 327 -21.70 21.26 0.91
N LEU A 328 -21.54 22.40 0.24
CA LEU A 328 -20.86 23.56 0.82
C LEU A 328 -21.57 24.03 2.10
N ALA A 329 -22.91 24.14 2.05
CA ALA A 329 -23.71 24.50 3.21
C ALA A 329 -23.57 23.49 4.37
N ALA A 330 -23.52 22.19 4.08
CA ALA A 330 -23.28 21.15 5.08
C ALA A 330 -21.87 21.25 5.71
N ILE A 331 -20.83 21.51 4.91
CA ILE A 331 -19.46 21.68 5.44
C ILE A 331 -19.35 22.95 6.28
N GLU A 332 -20.03 24.03 5.89
CA GLU A 332 -20.12 25.24 6.71
C GLU A 332 -20.80 24.97 8.07
N GLN A 333 -21.93 24.25 8.08
CA GLN A 333 -22.60 23.85 9.33
C GLN A 333 -21.71 22.99 10.24
N ILE A 334 -20.99 21.99 9.69
CA ILE A 334 -20.02 21.16 10.43
C ILE A 334 -18.92 22.05 11.03
N THR A 335 -18.41 23.00 10.25
CA THR A 335 -17.32 23.89 10.66
C THR A 335 -17.76 24.84 11.77
N GLN A 336 -18.94 25.44 11.64
CA GLN A 336 -19.52 26.32 12.67
C GLN A 336 -19.84 25.56 13.97
N ALA A 337 -20.35 24.32 13.86
CA ALA A 337 -20.57 23.45 15.03
C ALA A 337 -19.25 23.08 15.75
N TYR A 338 -18.15 22.95 15.02
CA TYR A 338 -16.81 22.75 15.59
C TYR A 338 -16.27 24.03 16.25
N LEU A 339 -16.36 25.18 15.59
CA LEU A 339 -15.87 26.48 16.10
C LEU A 339 -16.62 26.90 17.36
N LYS A 340 -17.94 26.66 17.45
CA LYS A 340 -18.72 26.88 18.68
C LYS A 340 -18.16 26.13 19.91
N LYS A 341 -17.48 24.99 19.70
CA LYS A 341 -16.81 24.20 20.75
C LYS A 341 -15.32 24.53 20.90
N ASN A 342 -14.73 25.20 19.91
CA ASN A 342 -13.31 25.50 19.79
C ASN A 342 -13.12 26.90 19.19
N PRO A 343 -13.46 27.97 19.94
CA PRO A 343 -13.40 29.35 19.44
C PRO A 343 -11.97 29.79 19.10
N GLU A 344 -10.97 29.16 19.74
CA GLU A 344 -9.55 29.31 19.42
C GLU A 344 -8.99 27.96 18.94
N PRO A 345 -9.08 27.62 17.65
CA PRO A 345 -8.66 26.30 17.16
C PRO A 345 -7.14 26.07 17.22
N LEU A 346 -6.33 27.14 17.24
CA LEU A 346 -4.88 27.06 17.19
C LEU A 346 -4.20 26.97 18.58
N THR A 347 -4.83 27.46 19.65
CA THR A 347 -4.18 27.61 20.97
C THR A 347 -4.06 26.29 21.76
N LYS A 348 -4.85 25.27 21.44
CA LYS A 348 -4.93 23.99 22.17
C LYS A 348 -3.85 22.96 21.80
N GLY A 349 -2.57 23.36 21.82
CA GLY A 349 -1.42 22.45 21.63
C GLY A 349 -1.27 21.94 20.18
N GLY A 350 -0.56 22.71 19.36
CA GLY A 350 -0.41 22.45 17.93
C GLY A 350 0.72 21.49 17.53
N GLY A 351 0.55 20.93 16.33
CA GLY A 351 1.57 20.21 15.56
C GLY A 351 1.32 20.42 14.06
N GLY A 352 2.20 19.98 13.17
CA GLY A 352 2.06 20.20 11.72
C GLY A 352 0.67 19.79 11.17
N SER A 353 0.13 18.67 11.65
CA SER A 353 -1.23 18.21 11.26
C SER A 353 -2.35 19.21 11.59
N LEU A 354 -2.22 20.02 12.65
CA LEU A 354 -3.16 21.09 13.00
C LEU A 354 -3.01 22.29 12.07
N ILE A 355 -1.77 22.66 11.70
CA ILE A 355 -1.48 23.74 10.76
C ILE A 355 -2.16 23.46 9.41
N ALA A 356 -1.93 22.27 8.82
CA ALA A 356 -2.66 21.84 7.62
C ALA A 356 -4.17 21.64 7.82
N GLY A 357 -4.64 21.50 9.06
CA GLY A 357 -6.08 21.52 9.35
C GLY A 357 -6.75 22.87 9.01
N HIS A 358 -6.01 23.97 9.06
CA HIS A 358 -6.56 25.30 8.75
C HIS A 358 -6.81 25.52 7.24
N LEU A 359 -6.43 24.57 6.37
CA LEU A 359 -6.80 24.57 4.96
C LEU A 359 -8.33 24.53 4.74
N LEU A 360 -9.10 23.97 5.68
CA LEU A 360 -10.56 24.03 5.62
C LEU A 360 -11.05 25.48 5.62
N PHE A 361 -10.45 26.32 6.46
CA PHE A 361 -10.82 27.73 6.56
C PHE A 361 -10.37 28.52 5.32
N SER A 362 -9.24 28.19 4.68
CA SER A 362 -8.88 28.83 3.40
C SER A 362 -9.83 28.46 2.28
N GLU A 363 -10.29 27.21 2.18
CA GLU A 363 -11.28 26.83 1.17
C GLU A 363 -12.66 27.43 1.44
N LEU A 364 -13.12 27.48 2.70
CA LEU A 364 -14.37 28.16 3.04
C LEU A 364 -14.29 29.68 2.79
N ALA A 365 -13.16 30.33 3.10
CA ALA A 365 -12.96 31.74 2.78
C ALA A 365 -13.04 32.02 1.26
N LYS A 366 -12.46 31.15 0.42
CA LYS A 366 -12.61 31.24 -1.05
C LYS A 366 -14.06 31.04 -1.50
N ALA A 367 -14.77 30.09 -0.89
CA ALA A 367 -16.11 29.67 -1.32
C ALA A 367 -17.23 30.61 -0.85
N THR A 368 -17.11 31.24 0.33
CA THR A 368 -18.17 32.09 0.92
C THR A 368 -17.80 33.57 1.01
N GLY A 369 -16.51 33.92 0.88
CA GLY A 369 -16.04 35.29 1.11
C GLY A 369 -16.05 35.73 2.58
N ASN A 370 -16.35 34.83 3.54
CA ASN A 370 -16.43 35.18 4.95
C ASN A 370 -15.04 35.53 5.53
N PRO A 371 -14.82 36.76 6.04
CA PRO A 371 -13.52 37.19 6.57
C PRO A 371 -13.09 36.46 7.85
N GLU A 372 -14.02 35.87 8.62
CA GLU A 372 -13.67 35.10 9.82
C GLU A 372 -12.86 33.84 9.46
N TYR A 373 -13.23 33.12 8.40
CA TYR A 373 -12.45 31.97 7.92
C TYR A 373 -11.08 32.39 7.39
N LEU A 374 -10.97 33.56 6.73
CA LEU A 374 -9.67 34.10 6.35
C LEU A 374 -8.81 34.39 7.58
N GLN A 375 -9.37 35.00 8.62
CA GLN A 375 -8.63 35.28 9.85
C GLN A 375 -8.14 33.99 10.54
N LEU A 376 -8.97 32.95 10.58
CA LEU A 376 -8.58 31.63 11.10
C LEU A 376 -7.48 30.97 10.26
N ALA A 377 -7.59 30.99 8.93
CA ALA A 377 -6.52 30.50 8.04
C ALA A 377 -5.21 31.27 8.25
N LYS A 378 -5.30 32.60 8.38
CA LYS A 378 -4.17 33.51 8.58
C LYS A 378 -3.44 33.25 9.91
N GLN A 379 -4.15 32.95 11.00
CA GLN A 379 -3.53 32.58 12.29
C GLN A 379 -2.51 31.43 12.15
N ALA A 380 -2.81 30.42 11.32
CA ALA A 380 -1.90 29.30 11.08
C ALA A 380 -0.73 29.65 10.14
N ALA A 381 -0.93 30.55 9.17
CA ALA A 381 0.13 31.07 8.30
C ALA A 381 1.09 32.03 9.04
N ASP A 382 0.57 32.85 9.95
CA ASP A 382 1.33 33.81 10.77
C ASP A 382 2.36 33.12 11.70
N LEU A 383 2.19 31.83 11.99
CA LEU A 383 3.20 31.02 12.70
C LEU A 383 4.58 31.00 12.02
N GLY A 384 4.64 31.29 10.72
CA GLY A 384 5.91 31.43 9.98
C GLY A 384 6.74 32.66 10.35
N PHE A 385 6.20 33.57 11.16
CA PHE A 385 6.82 34.87 11.45
C PHE A 385 7.10 35.05 12.94
N ASP A 386 8.08 35.90 13.26
CA ASP A 386 8.36 36.34 14.64
C ASP A 386 7.42 37.49 15.08
N LYS A 387 7.64 38.04 16.28
CA LYS A 387 6.81 39.15 16.81
C LYS A 387 7.06 40.48 16.09
N GLN A 388 8.12 40.56 15.29
CA GLN A 388 8.55 41.72 14.52
C GLN A 388 8.11 41.62 13.06
N GLY A 389 7.51 40.49 12.65
CA GLY A 389 7.05 40.23 11.28
C GLY A 389 8.11 39.62 10.36
N ASN A 390 9.30 39.24 10.86
CA ASN A 390 10.32 38.58 10.05
C ASN A 390 10.01 37.10 9.87
N MET A 391 10.37 36.54 8.69
CA MET A 391 10.30 35.10 8.45
C MET A 391 11.23 34.32 9.38
N ARG A 392 10.67 33.37 10.14
CA ARG A 392 11.42 32.35 10.89
C ARG A 392 12.29 31.51 9.95
N GLU A 393 13.21 30.73 10.49
CA GLU A 393 14.03 29.79 9.71
C GLU A 393 13.16 28.78 8.95
N SER A 394 12.23 28.14 9.65
CA SER A 394 11.22 27.22 9.12
C SER A 394 9.85 27.51 9.75
N MET A 395 8.81 26.87 9.24
CA MET A 395 7.54 26.75 9.97
C MET A 395 7.73 25.88 11.22
N PRO A 396 7.04 26.16 12.33
CA PRO A 396 7.14 25.36 13.55
C PRO A 396 6.50 23.98 13.38
N HIS A 397 6.84 23.06 14.29
CA HIS A 397 6.31 21.68 14.32
C HIS A 397 6.61 20.84 13.07
N HIS A 398 7.68 21.17 12.33
CA HIS A 398 8.16 20.39 11.18
C HIS A 398 8.73 19.01 11.57
N VAL A 399 9.16 18.84 12.83
CA VAL A 399 9.66 17.58 13.45
C VAL A 399 10.75 16.83 12.66
N GLU A 400 11.47 17.52 11.78
CA GLU A 400 12.47 16.97 10.86
C GLU A 400 11.88 15.84 10.00
N MET A 401 10.70 16.09 9.41
CA MET A 401 10.03 15.14 8.52
C MET A 401 9.63 15.80 7.19
N SER A 402 9.83 15.05 6.11
CA SER A 402 9.36 15.34 4.75
C SER A 402 7.86 15.73 4.68
N ASP A 403 7.02 15.15 5.56
CA ASP A 403 5.62 15.54 5.82
C ASP A 403 5.42 17.06 5.92
N ALA A 404 6.37 17.77 6.53
CA ALA A 404 6.29 19.18 6.86
C ALA A 404 6.11 20.11 5.64
N VAL A 405 6.47 19.65 4.42
CA VAL A 405 6.20 20.40 3.18
C VAL A 405 4.69 20.55 2.98
N PHE A 406 3.92 19.47 3.09
CA PHE A 406 2.45 19.53 3.04
C PHE A 406 1.85 20.14 4.31
N MET A 407 2.43 19.88 5.48
CA MET A 407 1.84 20.37 6.73
C MET A 407 1.86 21.90 6.86
N SER A 408 2.66 22.62 6.05
CA SER A 408 2.82 24.06 6.23
C SER A 408 2.88 24.91 4.95
N CYS A 409 3.46 24.44 3.83
CA CYS A 409 3.54 25.27 2.62
C CYS A 409 2.16 25.59 1.99
N PRO A 410 1.18 24.66 1.90
CA PRO A 410 -0.13 24.94 1.32
C PRO A 410 -0.91 26.05 2.02
N ILE A 411 -0.92 26.10 3.37
CA ILE A 411 -1.67 27.14 4.10
C ILE A 411 -1.05 28.52 3.92
N LEU A 412 0.29 28.60 3.86
CA LEU A 412 1.01 29.83 3.53
C LEU A 412 0.63 30.32 2.12
N ALA A 413 0.65 29.44 1.11
CA ALA A 413 0.31 29.81 -0.25
C ALA A 413 -1.17 30.22 -0.40
N ALA A 414 -2.10 29.51 0.25
CA ALA A 414 -3.53 29.84 0.24
C ALA A 414 -3.82 31.19 0.91
N VAL A 415 -3.19 31.50 2.05
CA VAL A 415 -3.32 32.82 2.71
C VAL A 415 -2.66 33.91 1.88
N GLY A 416 -1.51 33.64 1.25
CA GLY A 416 -0.88 34.56 0.29
C GLY A 416 -1.80 34.94 -0.87
N ARG A 417 -2.61 33.99 -1.37
CA ARG A 417 -3.58 34.26 -2.44
C ARG A 417 -4.78 35.05 -1.95
N LEU A 418 -5.30 34.71 -0.76
CA LEU A 418 -6.47 35.37 -0.17
C LEU A 418 -6.18 36.80 0.30
N THR A 419 -4.93 37.11 0.66
CA THR A 419 -4.52 38.44 1.18
C THR A 419 -3.77 39.30 0.17
N GLY A 420 -3.13 38.68 -0.84
CA GLY A 420 -2.19 39.35 -1.74
C GLY A 420 -0.80 39.60 -1.14
N GLU A 421 -0.56 39.27 0.13
CA GLU A 421 0.74 39.50 0.77
C GLU A 421 1.80 38.49 0.29
N THR A 422 2.83 38.94 -0.43
CA THR A 422 3.86 38.05 -1.01
C THR A 422 4.68 37.29 0.01
N LYS A 423 4.85 37.85 1.22
CA LYS A 423 5.64 37.29 2.33
C LYS A 423 5.30 35.83 2.66
N TYR A 424 4.05 35.40 2.47
CA TYR A 424 3.67 34.01 2.74
C TYR A 424 4.21 33.05 1.66
N TYR A 425 4.32 33.48 0.39
CA TYR A 425 4.97 32.68 -0.66
C TYR A 425 6.48 32.58 -0.42
N ASP A 426 7.12 33.67 0.00
CA ASP A 426 8.54 33.67 0.39
C ASP A 426 8.78 32.69 1.55
N MET A 427 7.91 32.71 2.56
CA MET A 427 7.98 31.79 3.71
C MET A 427 7.69 30.33 3.29
N ALA A 428 6.78 30.10 2.34
CA ALA A 428 6.51 28.77 1.81
C ALA A 428 7.72 28.20 1.05
N LEU A 429 8.42 29.04 0.29
CA LEU A 429 9.66 28.66 -0.38
C LEU A 429 10.76 28.38 0.64
N LYS A 430 10.95 29.28 1.62
CA LYS A 430 11.96 29.12 2.68
C LYS A 430 11.78 27.82 3.46
N HIS A 431 10.55 27.54 3.92
CA HIS A 431 10.22 26.31 4.63
C HIS A 431 10.39 25.05 3.76
N TRP A 432 9.97 25.09 2.50
CA TRP A 432 10.21 23.96 1.59
C TRP A 432 11.70 23.70 1.37
N ARG A 433 12.52 24.74 1.13
CA ARG A 433 13.97 24.58 0.97
C ARG A 433 14.64 24.04 2.24
N PHE A 434 14.21 24.47 3.42
CA PHE A 434 14.69 23.93 4.70
C PHE A 434 14.50 22.40 4.79
N ILE A 435 13.30 21.90 4.49
CA ILE A 435 13.01 20.45 4.49
C ILE A 435 13.67 19.74 3.30
N GLN A 436 13.72 20.37 2.12
CA GLN A 436 14.38 19.81 0.94
C GLN A 436 15.88 19.56 1.17
N ASN A 437 16.58 20.51 1.78
CA ASN A 437 18.01 20.39 2.09
C ASN A 437 18.30 19.30 3.14
N MET A 438 17.31 19.00 4.00
CA MET A 438 17.40 17.99 5.06
C MET A 438 17.04 16.58 4.58
N ASP A 439 16.01 16.46 3.74
CA ASP A 439 15.35 15.19 3.44
C ASP A 439 15.29 14.78 1.96
N GLN A 440 15.58 15.67 0.99
CA GLN A 440 15.63 15.23 -0.42
C GLN A 440 16.98 14.59 -0.74
N ARG A 441 16.96 13.30 -1.12
CA ARG A 441 18.13 12.54 -1.55
C ARG A 441 18.65 13.01 -2.92
N PRO A 442 19.92 12.72 -3.27
CA PRO A 442 20.51 13.11 -4.55
C PRO A 442 19.75 12.61 -5.80
N ASP A 443 19.13 11.43 -5.70
CA ASP A 443 18.30 10.79 -6.73
C ASP A 443 16.92 11.46 -6.93
N GLY A 444 16.54 12.39 -6.04
CA GLY A 444 15.34 13.24 -6.17
C GLY A 444 14.11 12.76 -5.41
N ILE A 445 14.13 11.57 -4.82
CA ILE A 445 13.12 11.14 -3.84
C ILE A 445 13.48 11.65 -2.43
N TYR A 446 12.52 11.67 -1.52
CA TYR A 446 12.74 12.08 -0.14
C TYR A 446 13.01 10.85 0.74
N GLN A 447 14.01 10.93 1.62
CA GLN A 447 13.98 10.13 2.84
C GLN A 447 12.92 10.73 3.78
N ASN A 448 12.38 9.98 4.72
CA ASN A 448 11.32 10.54 5.58
C ASN A 448 11.85 11.61 6.55
N SER A 449 13.06 11.41 7.08
CA SER A 449 13.71 12.23 8.11
C SER A 449 15.20 11.91 8.16
N PRO A 450 16.06 12.74 8.79
CA PRO A 450 17.49 12.44 8.98
C PRO A 450 17.81 11.16 9.77
N LEU A 451 16.83 10.54 10.46
CA LEU A 451 17.05 9.31 11.22
C LEU A 451 17.20 8.06 10.36
N SER A 452 16.77 8.07 9.09
CA SER A 452 16.80 6.90 8.22
C SER A 452 16.69 7.31 6.75
N ILE A 453 17.60 6.82 5.90
CA ILE A 453 17.62 7.07 4.45
C ILE A 453 16.44 6.46 3.68
N ALA A 454 15.57 5.70 4.37
CA ALA A 454 14.45 5.00 3.77
C ALA A 454 13.45 5.99 3.13
N ALA A 455 13.21 5.81 1.83
CA ALA A 455 12.29 6.63 1.07
C ALA A 455 10.83 6.20 1.32
N TRP A 456 10.31 6.51 2.50
CA TRP A 456 8.94 6.16 2.88
C TRP A 456 7.92 6.71 1.87
N GLY A 457 6.97 5.88 1.44
CA GLY A 457 6.01 6.18 0.38
C GLY A 457 5.22 7.45 0.66
N ARG A 458 4.63 7.57 1.85
CA ARG A 458 3.85 8.77 2.21
C ARG A 458 4.73 9.98 2.56
N GLY A 459 5.96 9.76 3.03
CA GLY A 459 6.98 10.80 3.14
C GLY A 459 7.37 11.40 1.78
N ASN A 460 7.21 10.64 0.70
CA ASN A 460 7.29 11.16 -0.67
C ASN A 460 5.96 11.76 -1.17
N GLY A 461 4.83 11.17 -0.79
CA GLY A 461 3.50 11.70 -1.10
C GLY A 461 3.28 13.12 -0.56
N PHE A 462 3.79 13.45 0.63
CA PHE A 462 3.57 14.76 1.24
C PHE A 462 4.27 15.92 0.50
N PRO A 463 5.58 15.91 0.19
CA PRO A 463 6.18 16.94 -0.65
C PRO A 463 5.52 17.05 -2.02
N ALA A 464 5.18 15.92 -2.66
CA ALA A 464 4.47 15.93 -3.94
C ALA A 464 3.11 16.67 -3.84
N LEU A 465 2.28 16.32 -2.86
CA LEU A 465 0.97 16.94 -2.64
C LEU A 465 1.11 18.41 -2.22
N GLY A 466 2.03 18.70 -1.30
CA GLY A 466 2.28 20.05 -0.79
C GLY A 466 2.71 21.02 -1.90
N LEU A 467 3.64 20.61 -2.77
CA LEU A 467 4.07 21.43 -3.89
C LEU A 467 2.97 21.62 -4.95
N ALA A 468 2.16 20.58 -5.21
CA ALA A 468 1.04 20.68 -6.15
C ALA A 468 -0.03 21.68 -5.68
N LEU A 469 -0.30 21.71 -4.37
CA LEU A 469 -1.22 22.69 -3.76
C LEU A 469 -0.61 24.10 -3.77
N VAL A 470 0.66 24.27 -3.39
CA VAL A 470 1.35 25.58 -3.44
C VAL A 470 1.32 26.18 -4.85
N LEU A 471 1.65 25.37 -5.87
CA LEU A 471 1.60 25.79 -7.28
C LEU A 471 0.19 26.12 -7.78
N SER A 472 -0.86 25.60 -7.13
CA SER A 472 -2.26 25.92 -7.44
C SER A 472 -2.73 27.27 -6.86
N GLU A 473 -2.01 27.80 -5.86
CA GLU A 473 -2.33 29.08 -5.21
C GLU A 473 -1.39 30.23 -5.61
N LEU A 474 -0.24 29.92 -6.21
CA LEU A 474 0.74 30.90 -6.68
C LEU A 474 0.21 31.72 -7.88
N PRO A 475 0.38 33.06 -7.89
CA PRO A 475 0.11 33.89 -9.06
C PRO A 475 0.94 33.45 -10.27
N LEU A 476 0.35 33.49 -11.47
CA LEU A 476 1.02 33.05 -12.70
C LEU A 476 2.31 33.84 -13.00
N ASN A 477 2.36 35.10 -12.60
CA ASN A 477 3.51 36.00 -12.72
C ASN A 477 4.42 36.04 -11.48
N SER A 478 4.25 35.13 -10.50
CA SER A 478 5.09 35.10 -9.30
C SER A 478 6.55 34.77 -9.65
N PRO A 479 7.54 35.54 -9.19
CA PRO A 479 8.96 35.28 -9.47
C PRO A 479 9.46 33.96 -8.85
N LEU A 480 8.72 33.39 -7.90
CA LEU A 480 9.06 32.11 -7.27
C LEU A 480 8.54 30.90 -8.06
N ARG A 481 7.64 31.09 -9.03
CA ARG A 481 6.85 30.01 -9.65
C ARG A 481 7.72 28.94 -10.31
N GLU A 482 8.73 29.33 -11.08
CA GLU A 482 9.62 28.37 -11.75
C GLU A 482 10.47 27.55 -10.78
N GLN A 483 10.79 28.09 -9.58
CA GLN A 483 11.51 27.31 -8.56
C GLN A 483 10.66 26.14 -8.04
N PHE A 484 9.39 26.41 -7.76
CA PHE A 484 8.44 25.37 -7.33
C PHE A 484 8.17 24.36 -8.45
N ILE A 485 8.00 24.82 -9.70
CA ILE A 485 7.82 23.93 -10.87
C ILE A 485 9.04 23.03 -11.07
N ALA A 486 10.26 23.57 -11.03
CA ALA A 486 11.49 22.79 -11.20
C ALA A 486 11.65 21.72 -10.11
N GLY A 487 11.36 22.05 -8.85
CA GLY A 487 11.40 21.09 -7.75
C GLY A 487 10.33 20.00 -7.86
N HIS A 488 9.09 20.39 -8.16
CA HIS A 488 7.96 19.47 -8.37
C HIS A 488 8.20 18.53 -9.55
N ARG A 489 8.73 19.04 -10.68
CA ARG A 489 9.17 18.23 -11.83
C ARG A 489 10.23 17.21 -11.42
N LYS A 490 11.34 17.66 -10.81
CA LYS A 490 12.44 16.77 -10.39
C LYS A 490 11.95 15.64 -9.47
N HIS A 491 11.08 15.94 -8.51
CA HIS A 491 10.57 14.94 -7.58
C HIS A 491 9.62 13.93 -8.25
N LEU A 492 8.65 14.39 -9.06
CA LEU A 492 7.74 13.48 -9.75
C LEU A 492 8.41 12.70 -10.88
N GLU A 493 9.45 13.24 -11.52
CA GLU A 493 10.30 12.48 -12.44
C GLU A 493 11.03 11.35 -11.70
N ALA A 494 11.66 11.64 -10.55
CA ALA A 494 12.29 10.61 -9.73
C ALA A 494 11.28 9.51 -9.32
N LEU A 495 10.11 9.91 -8.80
CA LEU A 495 9.05 8.96 -8.41
C LEU A 495 8.51 8.13 -9.57
N SER A 496 8.43 8.68 -10.79
CA SER A 496 7.93 7.95 -11.97
C SER A 496 8.72 6.68 -12.29
N ARG A 497 10.02 6.68 -11.96
CA ARG A 497 10.94 5.55 -12.17
C ARG A 497 10.73 4.37 -11.20
N HIS A 498 9.94 4.59 -10.15
CA HIS A 498 9.66 3.63 -9.08
C HIS A 498 8.19 3.15 -9.04
N GLN A 499 7.40 3.41 -10.07
CA GLN A 499 6.04 2.85 -10.15
C GLN A 499 6.11 1.33 -10.37
N ASP A 500 5.44 0.56 -9.52
CA ASP A 500 5.29 -0.89 -9.70
C ASP A 500 4.52 -1.17 -11.01
N PRO A 501 4.77 -2.30 -11.70
CA PRO A 501 4.07 -2.61 -12.94
C PRO A 501 2.53 -2.64 -12.84
N ASN A 502 1.94 -2.85 -11.65
CA ASN A 502 0.50 -2.74 -11.45
C ASN A 502 -0.04 -1.33 -11.21
N GLY A 503 0.82 -0.30 -11.23
CA GLY A 503 0.47 1.13 -11.13
C GLY A 503 0.65 1.75 -9.75
N MET A 504 0.88 0.95 -8.71
CA MET A 504 1.08 1.43 -7.33
C MET A 504 2.49 1.98 -7.10
N TRP A 505 2.66 2.75 -6.02
CA TRP A 505 3.96 2.94 -5.36
C TRP A 505 4.06 2.09 -4.09
N HIS A 506 5.29 1.85 -3.65
CA HIS A 506 5.60 1.01 -2.51
C HIS A 506 5.67 1.80 -1.20
N GLN A 507 5.41 1.13 -0.07
CA GLN A 507 5.56 1.65 1.29
C GLN A 507 6.96 2.21 1.53
N VAL A 508 7.99 1.64 0.89
CA VAL A 508 9.29 2.27 0.71
C VAL A 508 9.58 2.29 -0.80
N ILE A 509 9.67 3.49 -1.37
CA ILE A 509 9.64 3.76 -2.83
C ILE A 509 10.69 2.96 -3.60
N ASP A 510 11.92 2.92 -3.09
CA ASP A 510 13.07 2.24 -3.69
C ASP A 510 13.25 0.78 -3.23
N HIS A 511 12.29 0.24 -2.46
CA HIS A 511 12.33 -1.13 -1.95
C HIS A 511 11.10 -1.93 -2.44
N PRO A 512 11.14 -2.56 -3.64
CA PRO A 512 9.99 -3.23 -4.26
C PRO A 512 9.48 -4.48 -3.50
N GLY A 513 10.25 -5.00 -2.54
CA GLY A 513 9.77 -6.01 -1.59
C GLY A 513 8.86 -5.48 -0.48
N SER A 514 8.73 -4.16 -0.31
CA SER A 514 7.75 -3.59 0.63
C SER A 514 6.36 -3.62 0.01
N TYR A 515 5.29 -3.62 0.82
CA TYR A 515 3.93 -3.67 0.29
C TYR A 515 3.58 -2.42 -0.55
N ARG A 516 2.66 -2.58 -1.48
CA ARG A 516 2.17 -1.50 -2.35
C ARG A 516 1.17 -0.66 -1.57
N GLU A 517 1.43 0.63 -1.39
CA GLU A 517 0.76 1.44 -0.37
C GLU A 517 -0.22 2.46 -1.00
N MET A 518 -1.43 2.49 -0.45
CA MET A 518 -2.56 3.20 -1.03
C MET A 518 -2.45 4.72 -0.93
N THR A 519 -2.07 5.27 0.23
CA THR A 519 -2.13 6.73 0.44
C THR A 519 -1.08 7.48 -0.38
N SER A 520 0.16 7.00 -0.40
CA SER A 520 1.24 7.50 -1.24
C SER A 520 0.89 7.42 -2.71
N THR A 521 0.34 6.29 -3.18
CA THR A 521 -0.14 6.14 -4.56
C THR A 521 -1.18 7.21 -4.91
N CYS A 522 -2.19 7.43 -4.05
CA CYS A 522 -3.18 8.49 -4.25
C CYS A 522 -2.54 9.90 -4.30
N MET A 523 -1.62 10.22 -3.40
CA MET A 523 -0.98 11.53 -3.29
C MET A 523 -0.08 11.84 -4.50
N ILE A 524 0.75 10.87 -4.91
CA ILE A 524 1.62 10.99 -6.09
C ILE A 524 0.76 11.15 -7.36
N THR A 525 -0.31 10.34 -7.48
CA THR A 525 -1.24 10.40 -8.62
C THR A 525 -1.97 11.74 -8.69
N PHE A 526 -2.45 12.27 -7.56
CA PHE A 526 -3.05 13.62 -7.50
C PHE A 526 -2.07 14.69 -8.03
N SER A 527 -0.83 14.68 -7.57
CA SER A 527 0.19 15.64 -7.99
C SER A 527 0.56 15.52 -9.46
N MET A 528 0.57 14.30 -10.01
CA MET A 528 0.75 14.07 -11.44
C MET A 528 -0.44 14.59 -12.27
N ILE A 529 -1.69 14.31 -11.85
CA ILE A 529 -2.89 14.83 -12.53
C ILE A 529 -2.88 16.36 -12.51
N ARG A 530 -2.72 16.97 -11.33
CA ARG A 530 -2.68 18.42 -11.16
C ARG A 530 -1.58 19.06 -12.02
N GLY A 531 -0.39 18.43 -12.04
CA GLY A 531 0.74 18.88 -12.85
C GLY A 531 0.48 18.81 -14.36
N VAL A 532 -0.21 17.77 -14.85
CA VAL A 532 -0.61 17.68 -16.27
C VAL A 532 -1.66 18.75 -16.60
N ARG A 533 -2.72 18.86 -15.77
CA ARG A 533 -3.82 19.84 -15.96
C ARG A 533 -3.34 21.29 -16.00
N ALA A 534 -2.39 21.64 -15.14
CA ALA A 534 -1.84 22.99 -15.02
C ALA A 534 -0.62 23.26 -15.94
N GLY A 535 -0.29 22.33 -16.85
CA GLY A 535 0.82 22.47 -17.81
C GLY A 535 2.22 22.40 -17.18
N TRP A 536 2.35 21.92 -15.95
CA TRP A 536 3.66 21.70 -15.31
C TRP A 536 4.33 20.41 -15.78
N LEU A 537 3.55 19.40 -16.22
CA LEU A 537 4.04 18.10 -16.66
C LEU A 537 3.59 17.79 -18.08
N ASP A 538 4.42 17.08 -18.85
CA ASP A 538 4.06 16.62 -20.20
C ASP A 538 3.00 15.51 -20.12
N ALA A 539 1.81 15.79 -20.65
CA ALA A 539 0.71 14.82 -20.72
C ALA A 539 1.12 13.50 -21.40
N LYS A 540 1.96 13.53 -22.44
CA LYS A 540 2.40 12.30 -23.16
C LYS A 540 3.21 11.37 -22.27
N ILE A 541 4.00 11.92 -21.35
CA ILE A 541 4.83 11.14 -20.40
C ILE A 541 3.98 10.68 -19.23
N TYR A 542 3.18 11.58 -18.63
CA TYR A 542 2.53 11.31 -17.35
C TYR A 542 1.14 10.67 -17.46
N THR A 543 0.39 10.84 -18.55
CA THR A 543 -0.94 10.21 -18.71
C THR A 543 -0.90 8.68 -18.54
N PRO A 544 0.01 7.92 -19.19
CA PRO A 544 0.08 6.46 -19.01
C PRO A 544 0.45 6.04 -17.57
N ILE A 545 1.18 6.88 -16.84
CA ILE A 545 1.56 6.63 -15.43
C ILE A 545 0.33 6.81 -14.53
N ILE A 546 -0.39 7.92 -14.72
CA ILE A 546 -1.63 8.25 -14.00
C ILE A 546 -2.70 7.19 -14.26
N GLU A 547 -2.92 6.77 -15.50
CA GLU A 547 -3.97 5.82 -15.86
C GLU A 547 -3.72 4.43 -15.25
N ARG A 548 -2.46 3.97 -15.17
CA ARG A 548 -2.09 2.76 -14.41
C ARG A 548 -2.34 2.93 -12.91
N ALA A 549 -1.94 4.05 -12.32
CA ALA A 549 -2.14 4.30 -10.91
C ALA A 549 -3.63 4.40 -10.55
N TRP A 550 -4.44 5.05 -11.37
CA TRP A 550 -5.89 5.14 -11.19
C TRP A 550 -6.59 3.79 -11.29
N TYR A 551 -6.17 2.93 -12.23
CA TYR A 551 -6.61 1.54 -12.29
C TYR A 551 -6.33 0.81 -10.97
N ALA A 552 -5.11 0.94 -10.44
CA ALA A 552 -4.70 0.33 -9.18
C ALA A 552 -5.49 0.87 -7.97
N ILE A 553 -5.68 2.18 -7.88
CA ILE A 553 -6.48 2.87 -6.85
C ILE A 553 -7.91 2.34 -6.85
N LYS A 554 -8.56 2.24 -8.03
CA LYS A 554 -9.94 1.74 -8.14
C LYS A 554 -10.10 0.31 -7.57
N THR A 555 -9.14 -0.60 -7.80
CA THR A 555 -9.22 -1.96 -7.25
C THR A 555 -9.19 -1.99 -5.71
N ARG A 556 -8.56 -0.99 -5.08
CA ARG A 556 -8.37 -0.89 -3.62
C ARG A 556 -9.48 -0.13 -2.88
N VAL A 557 -10.43 0.48 -3.59
CA VAL A 557 -11.62 1.11 -3.00
C VAL A 557 -12.83 0.20 -3.18
N ALA A 558 -13.33 -0.40 -2.11
CA ALA A 558 -14.58 -1.17 -2.13
C ALA A 558 -15.82 -0.26 -2.22
N PHE A 559 -16.99 -0.84 -2.48
CA PHE A 559 -18.25 -0.08 -2.68
C PHE A 559 -18.85 0.49 -1.38
N ASP A 560 -18.47 -0.08 -0.24
CA ASP A 560 -18.80 0.33 1.12
C ASP A 560 -17.80 1.35 1.70
N GLY A 561 -16.80 1.79 0.91
CA GLY A 561 -15.71 2.64 1.36
C GLY A 561 -14.57 1.91 2.10
N THR A 562 -14.60 0.58 2.22
CA THR A 562 -13.46 -0.20 2.72
C THR A 562 -12.26 -0.05 1.78
N LEU A 563 -11.07 0.12 2.37
CA LEU A 563 -9.81 0.35 1.66
C LEU A 563 -8.82 -0.78 1.90
N VAL A 564 -7.93 -1.00 0.93
CA VAL A 564 -6.86 -2.02 0.99
C VAL A 564 -5.49 -1.35 0.98
N ASP A 565 -4.57 -1.86 1.80
CA ASP A 565 -3.16 -1.46 1.91
C ASP A 565 -2.90 0.01 2.28
N VAL A 566 -3.65 0.54 3.25
CA VAL A 566 -3.44 1.89 3.80
C VAL A 566 -2.41 1.85 4.93
N CYS A 567 -1.23 2.46 4.78
CA CYS A 567 -0.24 2.50 5.87
C CYS A 567 -0.79 3.28 7.07
N THR A 568 -0.80 2.65 8.25
CA THR A 568 -1.23 3.25 9.52
C THR A 568 -0.46 4.55 9.87
N GLY A 569 -0.94 5.28 10.89
CA GLY A 569 -0.24 6.47 11.42
C GLY A 569 1.22 6.15 11.75
N THR A 570 2.14 6.92 11.18
CA THR A 570 3.57 6.61 11.17
C THR A 570 4.35 7.93 11.24
N GLY A 571 5.20 8.07 12.25
CA GLY A 571 6.20 9.15 12.33
C GLY A 571 7.57 8.69 11.81
N LYS A 572 8.62 9.48 12.03
CA LYS A 572 9.99 9.07 11.72
C LYS A 572 10.41 7.78 12.43
N GLN A 573 11.03 6.87 11.68
CA GLN A 573 11.59 5.59 12.14
C GLN A 573 13.12 5.65 12.10
N LYS A 574 13.78 4.77 12.85
CA LYS A 574 15.24 4.76 13.00
C LYS A 574 16.00 3.99 11.92
N ASP A 575 15.29 3.19 11.13
CA ASP A 575 15.87 2.26 10.15
C ASP A 575 14.85 1.94 9.05
N LEU A 576 15.22 1.06 8.11
CA LEU A 576 14.34 0.57 7.05
C LEU A 576 13.23 -0.33 7.61
N ARG A 577 13.56 -1.20 8.57
CA ARG A 577 12.66 -2.20 9.14
C ARG A 577 11.43 -1.57 9.79
N GLY A 578 11.59 -0.46 10.51
CA GLY A 578 10.50 0.32 11.08
C GLY A 578 9.49 0.84 10.05
N TYR A 579 9.89 1.04 8.78
CA TYR A 579 8.96 1.36 7.68
C TYR A 579 8.35 0.12 7.04
N LEU A 580 9.12 -0.97 6.87
CA LEU A 580 8.61 -2.23 6.31
C LEU A 580 7.49 -2.83 7.18
N ASP A 581 7.62 -2.74 8.49
CA ASP A 581 6.71 -3.36 9.47
C ASP A 581 5.46 -2.52 9.80
N ARG A 582 5.26 -1.36 9.16
CA ARG A 582 4.08 -0.52 9.45
C ARG A 582 2.81 -1.22 8.96
N THR A 583 1.87 -1.44 9.88
CA THR A 583 0.57 -2.06 9.60
C THR A 583 -0.10 -1.47 8.36
N ALA A 584 -0.34 -2.33 7.37
CA ALA A 584 -1.18 -2.00 6.23
C ALA A 584 -2.64 -2.28 6.60
N ILE A 585 -3.47 -1.25 6.72
CA ILE A 585 -4.86 -1.38 7.12
C ILE A 585 -5.68 -1.99 5.97
N LEU A 586 -6.61 -2.88 6.32
CA LEU A 586 -7.68 -3.39 5.47
C LEU A 586 -8.98 -3.08 6.21
N GLY A 587 -9.77 -2.13 5.71
CA GLY A 587 -10.92 -1.58 6.42
C GLY A 587 -11.16 -0.11 6.08
N THR A 588 -12.03 0.55 6.83
CA THR A 588 -12.19 2.01 6.74
C THR A 588 -11.04 2.72 7.46
N ASP A 589 -10.42 3.70 6.81
CA ASP A 589 -9.36 4.52 7.41
C ASP A 589 -9.47 5.98 6.95
N THR A 590 -9.36 6.95 7.87
CA THR A 590 -9.54 8.38 7.53
C THR A 590 -8.38 8.98 6.72
N ARG A 591 -7.15 8.44 6.81
CA ARG A 591 -6.03 8.81 5.92
C ARG A 591 -6.26 8.26 4.52
N GLY A 592 -6.61 6.98 4.43
CA GLY A 592 -6.96 6.31 3.20
C GLY A 592 -8.10 7.01 2.48
N GLY A 593 -9.20 7.26 3.20
CA GLY A 593 -10.41 7.89 2.68
C GLY A 593 -10.15 9.31 2.17
N ALA A 594 -9.44 10.14 2.96
CA ALA A 594 -9.07 11.49 2.55
C ALA A 594 -8.27 11.51 1.23
N MET A 595 -7.23 10.69 1.12
CA MET A 595 -6.37 10.68 -0.07
C MET A 595 -7.06 10.04 -1.28
N ALA A 596 -7.84 8.98 -1.08
CA ALA A 596 -8.63 8.34 -2.14
C ALA A 596 -9.73 9.27 -2.67
N PHE A 597 -10.39 10.04 -1.80
CA PHE A 597 -11.45 10.96 -2.20
C PHE A 597 -10.86 12.17 -2.94
N LEU A 598 -9.77 12.74 -2.42
CA LEU A 598 -9.06 13.85 -3.05
C LEU A 598 -8.60 13.50 -4.49
N VAL A 599 -7.95 12.35 -4.69
CA VAL A 599 -7.52 11.92 -6.03
C VAL A 599 -8.69 11.53 -6.94
N SER A 600 -9.80 11.02 -6.41
CA SER A 600 -10.98 10.69 -7.21
C SER A 600 -11.66 11.94 -7.77
N ASN A 601 -11.74 13.02 -6.99
CA ASN A 601 -12.21 14.32 -7.46
C ASN A 601 -11.27 14.94 -8.51
N GLU A 602 -9.97 14.85 -8.28
CA GLU A 602 -8.95 15.37 -9.21
C GLU A 602 -8.98 14.63 -10.56
N MET A 603 -9.15 13.30 -10.53
CA MET A 603 -9.32 12.47 -11.71
C MET A 603 -10.66 12.74 -12.42
N ALA A 604 -11.75 12.98 -11.69
CA ALA A 604 -13.04 13.36 -12.27
C ALA A 604 -12.97 14.70 -13.00
N GLN A 605 -12.36 15.71 -12.37
CA GLN A 605 -12.12 17.01 -12.98
C GLN A 605 -11.24 16.91 -14.24
N TRP A 606 -10.17 16.09 -14.20
CA TRP A 606 -9.32 15.87 -15.38
C TRP A 606 -10.05 15.20 -16.54
N GLN A 607 -10.91 14.23 -16.23
CA GLN A 607 -11.73 13.55 -17.22
C GLN A 607 -12.70 14.55 -17.88
N ASN A 608 -13.44 15.34 -17.09
CA ASN A 608 -14.34 16.37 -17.60
C ASN A 608 -13.63 17.37 -18.51
N GLU A 609 -12.41 17.80 -18.16
CA GLU A 609 -11.59 18.69 -18.99
C GLU A 609 -11.16 18.04 -20.32
N ARG A 610 -10.77 16.77 -20.30
CA ARG A 610 -10.42 16.01 -21.52
C ARG A 610 -11.63 15.79 -22.43
N ASP A 611 -12.78 15.46 -21.86
CA ASP A 611 -14.01 15.18 -22.59
C ASP A 611 -14.55 16.47 -23.25
N ASN A 612 -14.54 17.59 -22.52
CA ASN A 612 -14.87 18.92 -23.07
C ASN A 612 -13.92 19.34 -24.21
N ALA A 613 -12.61 19.14 -24.03
CA ALA A 613 -11.60 19.46 -25.06
C ALA A 613 -11.61 18.51 -26.27
N ALA A 614 -12.27 17.35 -26.16
CA ALA A 614 -12.56 16.47 -27.28
C ALA A 614 -13.80 16.94 -28.05
N GLN A 615 -14.87 17.34 -27.35
CA GLN A 615 -16.08 17.89 -27.98
C GLN A 615 -15.77 19.17 -28.78
N GLN A 616 -14.98 20.09 -28.23
CA GLN A 616 -14.50 21.32 -28.90
C GLN A 616 -13.60 21.09 -30.14
N LYS A 617 -13.30 19.84 -30.50
CA LYS A 617 -12.60 19.47 -31.74
C LYS A 617 -13.48 18.74 -32.75
N LEU A 618 -14.70 18.38 -32.34
CA LEU A 618 -15.74 17.79 -33.18
C LEU A 618 -16.72 18.87 -33.65
N ASP A 619 -16.95 19.87 -32.81
CA ASP A 619 -17.62 21.15 -33.11
C ASP A 619 -16.71 22.09 -33.94
#